data_AF-A0A951XP63-F1
#
_entry.id   AF-A0A951XP63-F1
#
_cell.length_a   1.000
_cell.length_b   1.000
_cell.length_c   1.000
_cell.angle_alpha   90.00
_cell.angle_beta   90.00
_cell.angle_gamma   90.00
#
_symmetry.space_group_name_H-M   'P 1'
#
loop_
_entity.id
_entity.type
_entity.pdbx_description
1 polymer ?
#
loop_
_entity_poly.entity_id
_entity_poly.type
_entity_poly.pdbx_seq_one_letter_code
_entity_poly.pdbx_strand_id
1 'polypeptide(L)'
;MAVLKAGELHDLRGFTLIELLVVCGILAALSFIAWGGYAGVREKAADDIAHAELARLAQALRRFRADTGHYPGQGPFALAAPGTVETHVTSTRVDCNPVGGILRSWARPAADADRDAWFRSPANLAVLFEAPALCGNHPLHWLNAWHAERRRGWHGPYLDHAARAWVDVGADFNGGGTAPDGDGNPLAGSKILDVPGFGAGPALPPAGPTGKRCDDAAIETGTCLLGWRSLRRDENGYDADRHELGQHPRPFAVFGLADGDHPRVVYWGADGRYGGRNALDPCRPNAADSHGKDDAVICLESE
;
A
#
# COMPACT_ATOMS: atom_id res chain seq x y z
N MET A 1 82.40 17.02 -23.76
CA MET A 1 81.54 18.04 -23.11
C MET A 1 80.13 17.81 -23.64
N ALA A 2 79.07 17.59 -22.87
CA ALA A 2 78.82 17.88 -21.46
C ALA A 2 77.82 16.85 -20.87
N VAL A 3 78.19 16.37 -19.68
CA VAL A 3 77.38 16.10 -18.47
C VAL A 3 75.87 15.91 -18.65
N LEU A 4 75.41 14.66 -18.48
CA LEU A 4 74.03 14.33 -18.12
C LEU A 4 73.73 14.87 -16.72
N LYS A 5 72.70 15.72 -16.62
CA LYS A 5 72.23 16.34 -15.38
C LYS A 5 71.44 15.31 -14.57
N ALA A 6 71.95 14.96 -13.40
CA ALA A 6 71.22 14.23 -12.37
C ALA A 6 70.31 15.19 -11.58
N GLY A 7 69.10 14.74 -11.23
CA GLY A 7 68.07 15.46 -10.47
C GLY A 7 66.78 15.55 -11.31
N GLU A 8 65.65 14.98 -10.91
CA GLU A 8 65.07 14.88 -9.58
C GLU A 8 64.62 13.43 -9.26
N LEU A 9 65.16 12.85 -8.19
CA LEU A 9 64.53 11.73 -7.50
C LEU A 9 63.42 12.32 -6.64
N HIS A 10 62.16 12.06 -6.98
CA HIS A 10 61.05 12.27 -6.05
C HIS A 10 61.38 11.55 -4.74
N ASP A 11 61.28 12.28 -3.62
CA ASP A 11 61.46 11.77 -2.26
C ASP A 11 60.35 10.74 -2.00
N LEU A 12 60.60 9.47 -2.37
CA LEU A 12 59.75 8.32 -2.03
C LEU A 12 59.95 8.02 -0.54
N ARG A 13 59.52 8.95 0.32
CA ARG A 13 59.26 8.66 1.72
C ARG A 13 58.11 7.67 1.76
N GLY A 14 58.45 6.39 1.88
CA GLY A 14 57.47 5.33 2.07
C GLY A 14 56.65 5.63 3.32
N PHE A 15 55.33 5.54 3.18
CA PHE A 15 54.39 5.66 4.29
C PHE A 15 54.82 4.76 5.45
N THR A 16 54.92 5.33 6.64
CA THR A 16 55.27 4.56 7.82
C THR A 16 54.08 3.71 8.26
N LEU A 17 54.34 2.52 8.85
CA LEU A 17 53.27 1.68 9.43
C LEU A 17 52.43 2.44 10.46
N ILE A 18 53.06 3.37 11.19
CA ILE A 18 52.38 4.20 12.19
C ILE A 18 51.44 5.22 11.55
N GLU A 19 51.79 5.83 10.42
CA GLU A 19 50.87 6.71 9.67
C GLU A 19 49.64 5.95 9.18
N LEU A 20 49.83 4.76 8.62
CA LEU A 20 48.70 3.94 8.17
C LEU A 20 47.79 3.57 9.35
N LEU A 21 48.38 3.26 10.52
CA LEU A 21 47.62 2.91 11.72
C LEU A 21 46.83 4.11 12.27
N VAL A 22 47.44 5.31 12.27
CA VAL A 22 46.76 6.55 12.67
C VAL A 22 45.61 6.87 11.71
N VAL A 23 45.82 6.76 10.39
CA VAL A 23 44.77 7.01 9.40
C VAL A 23 43.62 6.01 9.56
N CYS A 24 43.91 4.71 9.68
CA CYS A 24 42.87 3.71 9.93
C CYS A 24 42.13 3.95 11.26
N GLY A 25 42.83 4.39 12.31
CA GLY A 25 42.23 4.76 13.58
C GLY A 25 41.28 5.96 13.47
N ILE A 26 41.69 7.00 12.75
CA ILE A 26 40.85 8.17 12.47
C ILE A 26 39.62 7.76 11.63
N LEU A 27 39.80 6.95 10.58
CA LEU A 27 38.70 6.46 9.75
C LEU A 27 37.72 5.58 10.54
N ALA A 28 38.21 4.73 11.43
CA ALA A 28 37.37 3.92 12.31
C ALA A 28 36.53 4.78 13.26
N ALA A 29 37.16 5.79 13.89
CA ALA A 29 36.47 6.73 14.76
C ALA A 29 35.39 7.55 14.01
N LEU A 30 35.73 8.07 12.82
CA LEU A 30 34.78 8.81 11.99
C LEU A 30 33.61 7.93 11.52
N SER A 31 33.89 6.69 11.14
CA SER A 31 32.86 5.73 10.71
C SER A 31 31.87 5.42 11.84
N PHE A 32 32.37 5.27 13.07
CA PHE A 32 31.53 5.02 14.24
C PHE A 32 30.57 6.19 14.53
N ILE A 33 31.07 7.43 14.48
CA ILE A 33 30.25 8.63 14.69
C ILE A 33 29.22 8.80 13.56
N ALA A 34 29.64 8.59 12.31
CA ALA A 34 28.77 8.74 11.14
C ALA A 34 27.61 7.74 11.13
N TRP A 35 27.83 6.50 11.61
CA TRP A 35 26.80 5.46 11.66
C TRP A 35 25.60 5.88 12.52
N GLY A 36 25.84 6.44 13.70
CA GLY A 36 24.76 6.83 14.63
C GLY A 36 23.85 7.94 14.10
N GLY A 37 24.39 8.87 13.31
CA GLY A 37 23.62 9.97 12.71
C GLY A 37 22.81 9.58 11.48
N TYR A 38 23.30 8.61 10.69
CA TYR A 38 22.68 8.24 9.40
C TYR A 38 21.38 7.45 9.56
N ALA A 39 21.27 6.61 10.60
CA ALA A 39 20.09 5.79 10.84
C ALA A 39 18.83 6.63 11.10
N GLY A 40 18.91 7.62 11.99
CA GLY A 40 17.75 8.47 12.33
C GLY A 40 17.27 9.36 11.18
N VAL A 41 18.17 9.82 10.30
CA VAL A 41 17.80 10.63 9.13
C VAL A 41 17.00 9.80 8.11
N ARG A 42 17.35 8.51 7.93
CA ARG A 42 16.63 7.62 7.02
C ARG A 42 15.22 7.32 7.50
N GLU A 43 15.06 7.08 8.79
CA GLU A 43 13.74 6.84 9.40
C GLU A 43 12.85 8.07 9.27
N LYS A 44 13.36 9.25 9.65
CA LYS A 44 12.67 10.53 9.48
C LYS A 44 12.23 10.77 8.02
N ALA A 45 13.12 10.50 7.06
CA ALA A 45 12.81 10.66 5.65
C ALA A 45 11.74 9.66 5.17
N ALA A 46 11.79 8.42 5.64
CA ALA A 46 10.78 7.40 5.33
C ALA A 46 9.40 7.81 5.86
N ASP A 47 9.34 8.35 7.09
CA ASP A 47 8.11 8.86 7.68
C ASP A 47 7.57 10.05 6.89
N ASP A 48 8.43 11.01 6.52
CA ASP A 48 8.02 12.19 5.75
C ASP A 48 7.46 11.79 4.37
N ILE A 49 8.08 10.80 3.71
CA ILE A 49 7.56 10.21 2.47
C ILE A 49 6.21 9.54 2.71
N ALA A 50 6.07 8.74 3.76
CA ALA A 50 4.82 8.05 4.08
C ALA A 50 3.68 9.05 4.34
N HIS A 51 3.93 10.12 5.09
CA HIS A 51 2.94 11.18 5.34
C HIS A 51 2.52 11.92 4.06
N ALA A 52 3.48 12.20 3.17
CA ALA A 52 3.18 12.84 1.89
C ALA A 52 2.28 11.96 1.00
N GLU A 53 2.59 10.66 0.91
CA GLU A 53 1.81 9.70 0.12
C GLU A 53 0.44 9.40 0.78
N LEU A 54 0.37 9.35 2.12
CA LEU A 54 -0.88 9.26 2.87
C LEU A 54 -1.81 10.44 2.56
N ALA A 55 -1.26 11.67 2.53
CA ALA A 55 -2.02 12.87 2.18
C ALA A 55 -2.50 12.86 0.72
N ARG A 56 -1.68 12.32 -0.20
CA ARG A 56 -2.06 12.14 -1.61
C ARG A 56 -3.22 11.16 -1.75
N LEU A 57 -3.17 10.02 -1.06
CA LEU A 57 -4.28 9.07 -1.03
C LEU A 57 -5.54 9.69 -0.42
N ALA A 58 -5.41 10.42 0.69
CA ALA A 58 -6.53 11.11 1.30
C ALA A 58 -7.19 12.10 0.34
N GLN A 59 -6.41 12.86 -0.43
CA GLN A 59 -6.92 13.75 -1.46
C GLN A 59 -7.65 13.00 -2.58
N ALA A 60 -7.09 11.87 -3.04
CA ALA A 60 -7.72 11.03 -4.07
C ALA A 60 -9.08 10.51 -3.62
N LEU A 61 -9.19 10.02 -2.37
CA LEU A 61 -10.45 9.55 -1.79
C LEU A 61 -11.48 10.67 -1.62
N ARG A 62 -11.04 11.85 -1.15
CA ARG A 62 -11.94 13.02 -1.04
C ARG A 62 -12.46 13.46 -2.42
N ARG A 63 -11.62 13.44 -3.46
CA ARG A 63 -12.06 13.72 -4.84
C ARG A 63 -13.03 12.67 -5.34
N PHE A 64 -12.73 11.39 -5.15
CA PHE A 64 -13.63 10.29 -5.50
C PHE A 64 -15.01 10.47 -4.84
N ARG A 65 -15.06 10.83 -3.56
CA ARG A 65 -16.32 11.12 -2.86
C ARG A 65 -16.99 12.39 -3.37
N ALA A 66 -16.25 13.45 -3.66
CA ALA A 66 -16.84 14.68 -4.21
C ALA A 66 -17.54 14.41 -5.55
N ASP A 67 -16.91 13.60 -6.41
CA ASP A 67 -17.41 13.29 -7.75
C ASP A 67 -18.54 12.24 -7.71
N THR A 68 -18.43 11.20 -6.89
CA THR A 68 -19.39 10.10 -6.89
C THR A 68 -20.45 10.17 -5.78
N GLY A 69 -20.17 10.91 -4.71
CA GLY A 69 -20.94 10.97 -3.46
C GLY A 69 -20.72 9.80 -2.51
N HIS A 70 -19.82 8.88 -2.83
CA HIS A 70 -19.59 7.65 -2.07
C HIS A 70 -18.09 7.46 -1.85
N TYR A 71 -17.70 6.73 -0.80
CA TYR A 71 -16.36 6.15 -0.74
C TYR A 71 -16.32 4.79 -1.46
N PRO A 72 -15.12 4.27 -1.79
CA PRO A 72 -14.97 2.90 -2.26
C PRO A 72 -15.71 1.91 -1.35
N GLY A 73 -16.40 0.92 -1.92
CA GLY A 73 -17.17 -0.06 -1.15
C GLY A 73 -18.56 0.39 -0.69
N GLN A 74 -18.99 1.63 -0.97
CA GLN A 74 -20.32 2.14 -0.65
C GLN A 74 -21.21 2.32 -1.89
N GLY A 75 -22.54 2.25 -1.69
CA GLY A 75 -23.53 2.48 -2.73
C GLY A 75 -23.30 1.58 -3.96
N PRO A 76 -23.24 2.13 -5.18
CA PRO A 76 -22.96 1.32 -6.38
C PRO A 76 -21.53 0.78 -6.42
N PHE A 77 -20.60 1.31 -5.61
CA PHE A 77 -19.20 0.88 -5.59
C PHE A 77 -18.92 -0.24 -4.59
N ALA A 78 -19.96 -0.82 -4.00
CA ALA A 78 -19.87 -2.09 -3.28
C ALA A 78 -19.85 -3.27 -4.27
N LEU A 79 -19.12 -4.34 -3.98
CA LEU A 79 -19.17 -5.56 -4.77
C LEU A 79 -20.58 -6.17 -4.74
N ALA A 80 -21.08 -6.64 -5.88
CA ALA A 80 -22.32 -7.41 -5.92
C ALA A 80 -22.25 -8.67 -5.03
N ALA A 81 -23.38 -9.05 -4.43
CA ALA A 81 -23.43 -10.12 -3.44
C ALA A 81 -23.03 -11.49 -4.03
N PRO A 82 -22.52 -12.43 -3.21
CA PRO A 82 -22.23 -13.79 -3.66
C PRO A 82 -23.43 -14.46 -4.32
N GLY A 83 -23.19 -15.22 -5.40
CA GLY A 83 -24.26 -15.84 -6.18
C GLY A 83 -25.05 -14.90 -7.12
N THR A 84 -24.66 -13.62 -7.24
CA THR A 84 -25.25 -12.71 -8.25
C THR A 84 -25.05 -13.27 -9.66
N VAL A 85 -26.12 -13.36 -10.42
CA VAL A 85 -26.09 -13.75 -11.84
C VAL A 85 -25.88 -12.50 -12.70
N GLU A 86 -24.80 -12.48 -13.47
CA GLU A 86 -24.47 -11.43 -14.43
C GLU A 86 -24.91 -11.82 -15.83
N THR A 87 -25.80 -11.02 -16.43
CA THR A 87 -26.35 -11.27 -17.77
C THR A 87 -25.96 -10.16 -18.74
N HIS A 88 -25.24 -10.50 -19.80
CA HIS A 88 -24.94 -9.57 -20.87
C HIS A 88 -26.22 -9.20 -21.63
N VAL A 89 -26.64 -7.94 -21.51
CA VAL A 89 -27.78 -7.39 -22.28
C VAL A 89 -27.26 -6.77 -23.58
N THR A 90 -26.10 -6.13 -23.53
CA THR A 90 -25.36 -5.61 -24.70
C THR A 90 -23.85 -5.80 -24.51
N SER A 91 -23.03 -5.36 -25.47
CA SER A 91 -21.57 -5.40 -25.34
C SER A 91 -21.01 -4.54 -24.20
N THR A 92 -21.74 -3.53 -23.74
CA THR A 92 -21.30 -2.60 -22.69
C THR A 92 -22.18 -2.60 -21.44
N ARG A 93 -23.27 -3.39 -21.45
CA ARG A 93 -24.23 -3.48 -20.35
C ARG A 93 -24.41 -4.91 -19.88
N VAL A 94 -24.10 -5.11 -18.60
CA VAL A 94 -24.32 -6.35 -17.86
C VAL A 94 -25.31 -6.06 -16.74
N ASP A 95 -26.45 -6.75 -16.74
CA ASP A 95 -27.45 -6.63 -15.68
C ASP A 95 -27.24 -7.74 -14.62
N CYS A 96 -27.57 -7.42 -13.37
CA CYS A 96 -27.34 -8.30 -12.23
C CYS A 96 -28.65 -8.78 -11.61
N ASN A 97 -28.70 -10.03 -11.17
CA ASN A 97 -29.80 -10.56 -10.35
C ASN A 97 -29.26 -11.32 -9.12
N PRO A 98 -29.52 -10.86 -7.88
CA PRO A 98 -30.19 -9.60 -7.53
C PRO A 98 -29.40 -8.37 -7.99
N VAL A 99 -30.05 -7.20 -8.02
CA VAL A 99 -29.38 -5.93 -8.37
C VAL A 99 -28.27 -5.66 -7.34
N GLY A 100 -27.04 -5.52 -7.82
CA GLY A 100 -25.85 -5.25 -7.01
C GLY A 100 -25.11 -3.98 -7.44
N GLY A 101 -23.89 -3.79 -6.93
CA GLY A 101 -23.03 -2.67 -7.30
C GLY A 101 -22.04 -3.02 -8.41
N ILE A 102 -20.77 -3.14 -8.07
CA ILE A 102 -19.69 -3.54 -8.98
C ILE A 102 -19.87 -5.01 -9.39
N LEU A 103 -19.67 -5.27 -10.69
CA LEU A 103 -19.67 -6.61 -11.26
C LEU A 103 -18.60 -7.48 -10.59
N ARG A 104 -18.97 -8.68 -10.19
CA ARG A 104 -18.05 -9.70 -9.68
C ARG A 104 -17.10 -10.16 -10.78
N SER A 105 -17.47 -10.06 -12.06
CA SER A 105 -16.56 -10.29 -13.19
C SER A 105 -15.51 -9.18 -13.39
N TRP A 106 -15.70 -8.00 -12.81
CA TRP A 106 -14.67 -6.95 -12.78
C TRP A 106 -13.72 -7.17 -11.60
N ALA A 107 -14.25 -7.52 -10.43
CA ALA A 107 -13.44 -7.87 -9.28
C ALA A 107 -12.62 -9.15 -9.54
N ARG A 108 -11.42 -9.18 -8.96
CA ARG A 108 -10.54 -10.35 -8.93
C ARG A 108 -10.25 -10.70 -7.47
N PRO A 109 -9.84 -11.94 -7.14
CA PRO A 109 -9.74 -13.13 -7.99
C PRO A 109 -11.10 -13.69 -8.44
N ALA A 110 -11.08 -14.78 -9.22
CA ALA A 110 -12.28 -15.36 -9.86
C ALA A 110 -13.19 -16.17 -8.90
N ALA A 111 -12.66 -16.65 -7.78
CA ALA A 111 -13.39 -17.46 -6.81
C ALA A 111 -14.14 -16.57 -5.81
N ASP A 112 -15.41 -16.88 -5.54
CA ASP A 112 -16.29 -16.03 -4.73
C ASP A 112 -15.76 -15.78 -3.31
N ALA A 113 -15.31 -16.82 -2.61
CA ALA A 113 -14.80 -16.73 -1.24
C ALA A 113 -13.57 -15.81 -1.14
N ASP A 114 -12.65 -15.91 -2.10
CA ASP A 114 -11.44 -15.08 -2.13
C ASP A 114 -11.75 -13.66 -2.63
N ARG A 115 -12.70 -13.53 -3.58
CA ARG A 115 -13.12 -12.24 -4.16
C ARG A 115 -13.73 -11.32 -3.12
N ASP A 116 -14.57 -11.86 -2.23
CA ASP A 116 -15.18 -11.04 -1.18
C ASP A 116 -14.13 -10.55 -0.18
N ALA A 117 -13.22 -11.43 0.25
CA ALA A 117 -12.13 -11.08 1.15
C ALA A 117 -11.18 -10.05 0.51
N TRP A 118 -10.80 -10.28 -0.75
CA TRP A 118 -10.00 -9.35 -1.55
C TRP A 118 -10.67 -7.99 -1.69
N PHE A 119 -11.97 -7.96 -2.01
CA PHE A 119 -12.66 -6.71 -2.26
C PHE A 119 -12.88 -5.91 -0.98
N ARG A 120 -13.16 -6.59 0.13
CA ARG A 120 -13.33 -6.02 1.47
C ARG A 120 -12.01 -5.63 2.13
N SER A 121 -10.87 -6.01 1.55
CA SER A 121 -9.57 -5.63 2.11
C SER A 121 -9.46 -4.11 2.25
N PRO A 122 -9.05 -3.58 3.42
CA PRO A 122 -8.84 -2.14 3.61
C PRO A 122 -7.80 -1.56 2.67
N ALA A 123 -6.89 -2.40 2.16
CA ALA A 123 -5.84 -2.02 1.20
C ALA A 123 -6.33 -1.98 -0.26
N ASN A 124 -7.56 -2.43 -0.54
CA ASN A 124 -8.10 -2.46 -1.90
C ASN A 124 -8.49 -1.05 -2.37
N LEU A 125 -7.70 -0.51 -3.30
CA LEU A 125 -7.88 0.82 -3.88
C LEU A 125 -8.19 0.74 -5.39
N ALA A 126 -8.63 -0.41 -5.89
CA ALA A 126 -8.84 -0.68 -7.32
C ALA A 126 -9.64 0.43 -8.03
N VAL A 127 -10.74 0.88 -7.42
CA VAL A 127 -11.66 1.88 -8.00
C VAL A 127 -11.06 3.29 -8.14
N LEU A 128 -9.94 3.56 -7.46
CA LEU A 128 -9.20 4.82 -7.61
C LEU A 128 -8.26 4.79 -8.81
N PHE A 129 -7.81 3.60 -9.23
CA PHE A 129 -6.96 3.43 -10.40
C PHE A 129 -7.76 3.26 -11.67
N GLU A 130 -8.89 2.57 -11.63
CA GLU A 130 -9.61 2.17 -12.84
C GLU A 130 -11.11 2.33 -12.67
N ALA A 131 -11.79 2.70 -13.76
CA ALA A 131 -13.24 2.78 -13.76
C ALA A 131 -13.83 1.40 -13.46
N PRO A 132 -14.74 1.28 -12.47
CA PRO A 132 -15.39 0.02 -12.21
C PRO A 132 -16.31 -0.39 -13.38
N ALA A 133 -16.82 -1.62 -13.33
CA ALA A 133 -18.00 -1.99 -14.11
C ALA A 133 -19.16 -2.17 -13.14
N LEU A 134 -20.24 -1.40 -13.32
CA LEU A 134 -21.43 -1.44 -12.48
C LEU A 134 -22.52 -2.30 -13.12
N CYS A 135 -23.34 -2.95 -12.28
CA CYS A 135 -24.59 -3.57 -12.70
C CYS A 135 -25.46 -2.56 -13.46
N GLY A 136 -25.79 -2.85 -14.71
CA GLY A 136 -26.50 -1.95 -15.63
C GLY A 136 -27.94 -1.65 -15.22
N ASN A 137 -28.55 -2.53 -14.43
CA ASN A 137 -29.87 -2.33 -13.83
C ASN A 137 -29.82 -1.67 -12.44
N HIS A 138 -28.64 -1.28 -11.96
CA HIS A 138 -28.53 -0.48 -10.73
C HIS A 138 -29.05 0.94 -10.97
N PRO A 139 -29.87 1.52 -10.08
CA PRO A 139 -30.42 2.89 -10.23
C PRO A 139 -29.34 3.97 -10.39
N LEU A 140 -28.15 3.72 -9.82
CA LEU A 140 -27.00 4.62 -9.87
C LEU A 140 -25.89 4.15 -10.83
N HIS A 141 -26.15 3.24 -11.77
CA HIS A 141 -25.12 2.76 -12.73
C HIS A 141 -24.51 3.89 -13.56
N TRP A 142 -25.25 4.98 -13.76
CA TRP A 142 -24.77 6.18 -14.46
C TRP A 142 -23.57 6.85 -13.75
N LEU A 143 -23.33 6.56 -12.47
CA LEU A 143 -22.12 7.02 -11.78
C LEU A 143 -20.83 6.35 -12.29
N ASN A 144 -20.92 5.37 -13.19
CA ASN A 144 -19.75 4.71 -13.77
C ASN A 144 -18.93 5.60 -14.73
N ALA A 145 -19.48 6.75 -15.13
CA ALA A 145 -18.80 7.70 -15.99
C ALA A 145 -19.09 9.13 -15.52
N TRP A 146 -18.19 10.06 -15.84
CA TRP A 146 -18.37 11.46 -15.51
C TRP A 146 -19.46 12.13 -16.34
N HIS A 147 -20.39 12.80 -15.67
CA HIS A 147 -21.43 13.60 -16.29
C HIS A 147 -21.25 15.09 -15.93
N ALA A 148 -20.75 15.87 -16.89
CA ALA A 148 -20.43 17.29 -16.70
C ALA A 148 -21.63 18.15 -16.24
N GLU A 149 -22.85 17.83 -16.70
CA GLU A 149 -24.07 18.56 -16.35
C GLU A 149 -24.41 18.42 -14.86
N ARG A 150 -24.26 17.22 -14.32
CA ARG A 150 -24.55 16.91 -12.91
C ARG A 150 -23.32 17.18 -12.04
N ARG A 151 -22.14 17.31 -12.65
CA ARG A 151 -20.83 17.31 -11.98
C ARG A 151 -20.68 16.10 -11.06
N ARG A 152 -21.11 14.93 -11.55
CA ARG A 152 -21.14 13.69 -10.79
C ARG A 152 -20.75 12.51 -11.66
N GLY A 153 -20.24 11.47 -11.01
CA GLY A 153 -19.83 10.21 -11.61
C GLY A 153 -18.32 10.01 -11.54
N TRP A 154 -17.84 8.86 -11.98
CA TRP A 154 -16.42 8.55 -11.93
C TRP A 154 -15.63 9.44 -12.91
N HIS A 155 -14.73 10.27 -12.36
CA HIS A 155 -13.88 11.22 -13.10
C HIS A 155 -12.39 10.91 -12.85
N GLY A 156 -12.08 9.62 -12.69
CA GLY A 156 -10.73 9.15 -12.48
C GLY A 156 -9.91 9.05 -13.78
N PRO A 157 -8.72 8.42 -13.71
CA PRO A 157 -8.15 7.81 -12.52
C PRO A 157 -7.79 8.86 -11.45
N TYR A 158 -8.04 8.54 -10.18
CA TYR A 158 -7.76 9.43 -9.04
C TYR A 158 -6.34 9.24 -8.50
N LEU A 159 -5.74 8.08 -8.78
CA LEU A 159 -4.34 7.74 -8.52
C LEU A 159 -3.67 7.33 -9.83
N ASP A 160 -2.35 7.56 -9.93
CA ASP A 160 -1.59 7.16 -11.10
C ASP A 160 -1.49 5.62 -11.17
N HIS A 161 -1.72 5.05 -12.35
CA HIS A 161 -1.54 3.62 -12.60
C HIS A 161 -0.12 3.14 -12.32
N ALA A 162 0.89 4.00 -12.49
CA ALA A 162 2.28 3.67 -12.15
C ALA A 162 2.49 3.44 -10.65
N ALA A 163 1.61 3.96 -9.80
CA ALA A 163 1.63 3.74 -8.36
C ALA A 163 0.75 2.54 -7.95
N ARG A 164 0.14 1.81 -8.89
CA ARG A 164 -0.61 0.59 -8.61
C ARG A 164 0.37 -0.57 -8.49
N ALA A 165 0.27 -1.30 -7.39
CA ALA A 165 0.97 -2.57 -7.18
C ALA A 165 0.04 -3.54 -6.43
N TRP A 166 0.43 -4.81 -6.35
CA TRP A 166 -0.40 -5.87 -5.80
C TRP A 166 0.20 -6.38 -4.50
N VAL A 167 -0.49 -6.17 -3.38
CA VAL A 167 -0.02 -6.53 -2.04
C VAL A 167 -0.73 -7.75 -1.51
N ASP A 168 0.02 -8.60 -0.82
CA ASP A 168 -0.57 -9.67 -0.03
C ASP A 168 -0.88 -9.17 1.38
N VAL A 169 -2.09 -9.44 1.89
CA VAL A 169 -2.48 -9.04 3.25
C VAL A 169 -3.19 -10.19 3.96
N GLY A 170 -3.17 -10.17 5.28
CA GLY A 170 -3.91 -11.12 6.09
C GLY A 170 -5.42 -10.89 5.99
N ALA A 171 -6.21 -11.96 5.95
CA ALA A 171 -7.67 -11.86 5.92
C ALA A 171 -8.27 -11.27 7.19
N ASP A 172 -7.53 -11.33 8.30
CA ASP A 172 -7.93 -10.69 9.55
C ASP A 172 -7.88 -9.16 9.47
N PHE A 173 -7.27 -8.58 8.42
CA PHE A 173 -7.19 -7.13 8.28
C PHE A 173 -8.56 -6.45 8.21
N ASN A 174 -9.57 -7.20 7.76
CA ASN A 174 -10.98 -6.87 7.89
C ASN A 174 -11.80 -8.09 8.38
N GLY A 175 -11.29 -8.80 9.40
CA GLY A 175 -11.88 -10.05 9.90
C GLY A 175 -13.08 -9.88 10.83
N GLY A 176 -13.25 -8.71 11.44
CA GLY A 176 -14.23 -8.46 12.51
C GLY A 176 -15.66 -8.10 12.08
N GLY A 177 -15.92 -7.83 10.79
CA GLY A 177 -17.22 -7.29 10.35
C GLY A 177 -17.41 -7.17 8.84
N THR A 178 -18.49 -6.48 8.42
CA THR A 178 -18.79 -6.20 7.00
C THR A 178 -18.06 -4.96 6.48
N ALA A 179 -17.65 -4.05 7.35
CA ALA A 179 -16.90 -2.84 7.04
C ALA A 179 -15.54 -2.83 7.76
N PRO A 180 -14.48 -2.30 7.12
CA PRO A 180 -13.17 -2.20 7.72
C PRO A 180 -13.16 -1.09 8.78
N ASP A 181 -13.37 -1.43 10.03
CA ASP A 181 -13.40 -0.48 11.16
C ASP A 181 -12.01 -0.27 11.79
N GLY A 182 -10.98 -0.94 11.28
CA GLY A 182 -9.59 -0.74 11.74
C GLY A 182 -9.24 -1.48 13.03
N ASP A 183 -9.97 -2.54 13.36
CA ASP A 183 -9.71 -3.40 14.52
C ASP A 183 -8.99 -4.72 14.16
N GLY A 184 -8.73 -4.94 12.87
CA GLY A 184 -8.09 -6.15 12.35
C GLY A 184 -6.56 -6.08 12.29
N ASN A 185 -5.92 -7.21 11.98
CA ASN A 185 -4.46 -7.30 11.85
C ASN A 185 -4.03 -7.66 10.41
N PRO A 186 -3.22 -6.81 9.74
CA PRO A 186 -2.76 -7.07 8.37
C PRO A 186 -1.81 -8.28 8.25
N LEU A 187 -1.29 -8.78 9.38
CA LEU A 187 -0.38 -9.90 9.48
C LEU A 187 -1.04 -11.20 9.99
N ALA A 188 -2.37 -11.24 10.13
CA ALA A 188 -3.08 -12.40 10.67
C ALA A 188 -4.19 -12.93 9.75
N GLY A 189 -4.66 -14.14 10.03
CA GLY A 189 -5.64 -14.84 9.19
C GLY A 189 -5.02 -15.50 7.96
N SER A 190 -5.87 -16.00 7.06
CA SER A 190 -5.42 -16.57 5.79
C SER A 190 -4.82 -15.48 4.89
N LYS A 191 -3.84 -15.85 4.07
CA LYS A 191 -3.20 -14.92 3.13
C LYS A 191 -4.16 -14.60 1.98
N ILE A 192 -4.52 -13.33 1.84
CA ILE A 192 -5.21 -12.78 0.67
C ILE A 192 -4.16 -12.27 -0.30
N LEU A 193 -4.26 -12.70 -1.55
CA LEU A 193 -3.26 -12.46 -2.57
C LEU A 193 -3.65 -11.32 -3.50
N ASP A 194 -2.64 -10.59 -3.96
CA ASP A 194 -2.71 -9.64 -5.06
C ASP A 194 -3.79 -8.54 -4.89
N VAL A 195 -3.93 -7.98 -3.69
CA VAL A 195 -4.82 -6.84 -3.43
C VAL A 195 -4.23 -5.57 -4.07
N PRO A 196 -4.97 -4.83 -4.92
CA PRO A 196 -4.46 -3.68 -5.63
C PRO A 196 -4.39 -2.50 -4.67
N GLY A 197 -3.16 -2.19 -4.25
CA GLY A 197 -2.87 -1.14 -3.30
C GLY A 197 -2.18 0.07 -3.95
N PHE A 198 -2.07 1.12 -3.15
CA PHE A 198 -1.26 2.29 -3.49
C PHE A 198 0.19 2.05 -3.06
N GLY A 199 1.04 1.85 -4.06
CA GLY A 199 2.42 1.41 -3.92
C GLY A 199 3.47 2.51 -3.83
N ALA A 200 3.07 3.76 -3.63
CA ALA A 200 4.03 4.86 -3.45
C ALA A 200 4.36 5.04 -1.96
N GLY A 201 5.64 5.00 -1.59
CA GLY A 201 6.06 5.21 -0.21
C GLY A 201 7.45 4.63 0.10
N PRO A 202 7.85 4.58 1.38
CA PRO A 202 9.18 4.12 1.77
C PRO A 202 9.38 2.63 1.48
N ALA A 203 10.57 2.24 1.01
CA ALA A 203 10.87 0.84 0.70
C ALA A 203 11.06 0.01 1.98
N LEU A 204 10.10 -0.87 2.29
CA LEU A 204 10.11 -1.73 3.47
C LEU A 204 10.03 -3.22 3.08
N PRO A 205 10.65 -4.11 3.85
CA PRO A 205 10.59 -5.55 3.59
C PRO A 205 9.20 -6.12 3.93
N PRO A 206 8.78 -7.19 3.27
CA PRO A 206 7.63 -7.99 3.68
C PRO A 206 7.74 -8.45 5.15
N ALA A 207 6.60 -8.70 5.80
CA ALA A 207 6.53 -9.08 7.21
C ALA A 207 5.71 -10.37 7.40
N GLY A 208 6.22 -11.28 8.22
CA GLY A 208 5.49 -12.50 8.60
C GLY A 208 4.49 -12.24 9.73
N PRO A 209 3.76 -13.27 10.19
CA PRO A 209 2.68 -13.12 11.19
C PRO A 209 3.16 -12.62 12.56
N THR A 210 4.47 -12.73 12.80
CA THR A 210 5.13 -12.24 14.02
C THR A 210 5.82 -10.88 13.79
N GLY A 211 5.52 -10.14 12.73
CA GLY A 211 6.16 -8.87 12.36
C GLY A 211 7.64 -8.97 11.99
N LYS A 212 8.22 -10.18 11.98
CA LYS A 212 9.60 -10.40 11.54
C LYS A 212 9.70 -10.33 10.01
N ARG A 213 10.86 -9.92 9.50
CA ARG A 213 11.15 -9.94 8.07
C ARG A 213 11.03 -11.35 7.51
N CYS A 214 10.51 -11.46 6.30
CA CYS A 214 10.34 -12.72 5.60
C CYS A 214 11.57 -13.09 4.76
N ASP A 215 12.74 -13.18 5.36
CA ASP A 215 13.98 -13.37 4.57
C ASP A 215 14.02 -14.77 3.90
N ASP A 216 13.35 -15.79 4.48
CA ASP A 216 13.38 -17.19 4.00
C ASP A 216 11.98 -17.79 3.70
N ALA A 217 10.92 -16.99 3.68
CA ALA A 217 9.56 -17.51 3.49
C ALA A 217 9.22 -17.66 2.00
N ALA A 218 8.53 -18.75 1.65
CA ALA A 218 8.00 -18.91 0.30
C ALA A 218 7.05 -17.76 -0.06
N ILE A 219 7.33 -17.12 -1.18
CA ILE A 219 6.63 -15.94 -1.71
C ILE A 219 5.12 -16.14 -1.78
N GLU A 220 4.71 -17.28 -2.35
CA GLU A 220 3.32 -17.55 -2.66
C GLU A 220 2.61 -18.39 -1.61
N THR A 221 3.28 -19.43 -1.13
CA THR A 221 2.70 -20.46 -0.24
C THR A 221 3.15 -20.30 1.21
N GLY A 222 4.06 -19.38 1.48
CA GLY A 222 4.53 -19.08 2.81
C GLY A 222 3.57 -18.16 3.57
N THR A 223 3.88 -17.98 4.85
CA THR A 223 3.11 -17.13 5.76
C THR A 223 3.48 -15.65 5.65
N CYS A 224 4.31 -15.30 4.66
CA CYS A 224 4.72 -13.92 4.47
C CYS A 224 3.57 -13.06 3.98
N LEU A 225 3.38 -11.91 4.63
CA LEU A 225 2.37 -10.91 4.33
C LEU A 225 3.07 -9.59 4.02
N LEU A 226 2.33 -8.65 3.42
CA LEU A 226 2.83 -7.37 2.94
C LEU A 226 3.93 -7.52 1.87
N GLY A 227 3.97 -8.66 1.19
CA GLY A 227 4.74 -8.85 -0.03
C GLY A 227 4.04 -8.15 -1.19
N TRP A 228 4.82 -7.50 -2.06
CA TRP A 228 4.28 -6.72 -3.18
C TRP A 228 4.74 -7.27 -4.51
N ARG A 229 3.87 -7.17 -5.51
CA ARG A 229 4.17 -7.58 -6.88
C ARG A 229 3.91 -6.46 -7.85
N SER A 230 4.61 -6.52 -8.97
CA SER A 230 4.46 -5.63 -10.13
C SER A 230 3.45 -6.12 -11.16
N LEU A 231 2.97 -7.36 -11.06
CA LEU A 231 1.87 -7.94 -11.84
C LEU A 231 1.07 -8.87 -10.93
N ARG A 232 -0.22 -9.05 -11.23
CA ARG A 232 -1.08 -10.03 -10.54
C ARG A 232 -0.77 -11.45 -11.02
N ARG A 233 -1.08 -12.45 -10.19
CA ARG A 233 -0.79 -13.85 -10.52
C ARG A 233 -1.63 -14.44 -11.64
N ASP A 234 -2.82 -13.90 -11.89
CA ASP A 234 -3.71 -14.30 -12.98
C ASP A 234 -3.41 -13.57 -14.30
N GLU A 235 -2.35 -12.78 -14.38
CA GLU A 235 -1.86 -12.20 -15.64
C GLU A 235 -1.01 -13.19 -16.45
N ASN A 236 -1.21 -13.18 -17.77
CA ASN A 236 -0.40 -13.97 -18.68
C ASN A 236 1.07 -13.54 -18.59
N GLY A 237 1.98 -14.50 -18.43
CA GLY A 237 3.42 -14.23 -18.30
C GLY A 237 3.87 -13.87 -16.89
N TYR A 238 2.98 -13.97 -15.89
CA TYR A 238 3.36 -13.86 -14.49
C TYR A 238 4.45 -14.89 -14.12
N ASP A 239 5.40 -14.42 -13.32
CA ASP A 239 6.56 -15.16 -12.83
C ASP A 239 6.89 -14.64 -11.43
N ALA A 240 6.64 -15.45 -10.41
CA ALA A 240 6.76 -15.03 -9.02
C ALA A 240 8.14 -14.46 -8.69
N ASP A 241 9.20 -15.07 -9.23
CA ASP A 241 10.59 -14.71 -8.91
C ASP A 241 10.99 -13.37 -9.52
N ARG A 242 10.38 -12.97 -10.64
CA ARG A 242 10.67 -11.70 -11.34
C ARG A 242 9.76 -10.56 -10.95
N HIS A 243 8.52 -10.86 -10.54
CA HIS A 243 7.52 -9.82 -10.32
C HIS A 243 7.40 -9.40 -8.87
N GLU A 244 7.82 -10.22 -7.91
CA GLU A 244 7.83 -9.81 -6.51
C GLU A 244 8.92 -8.77 -6.22
N LEU A 245 8.52 -7.75 -5.48
CA LEU A 245 9.33 -6.62 -5.10
C LEU A 245 9.92 -6.90 -3.72
N GLY A 246 11.25 -7.01 -3.63
CA GLY A 246 11.93 -7.31 -2.37
C GLY A 246 11.76 -6.23 -1.29
N GLN A 247 11.49 -4.98 -1.68
CA GLN A 247 11.13 -3.89 -0.78
C GLN A 247 10.11 -2.96 -1.42
N HIS A 248 9.11 -2.55 -0.64
CA HIS A 248 7.99 -1.73 -1.08
C HIS A 248 7.28 -1.10 0.15
N PRO A 249 6.52 0.00 0.03
CA PRO A 249 5.78 0.57 1.17
C PRO A 249 4.85 -0.40 1.89
N ARG A 250 4.55 -0.13 3.17
CA ARG A 250 3.36 -0.73 3.78
C ARG A 250 2.13 -0.28 2.99
N PRO A 251 1.16 -1.17 2.77
CA PRO A 251 -0.05 -0.75 2.10
C PRO A 251 -0.74 0.32 2.93
N PHE A 252 -1.29 1.31 2.25
CA PHE A 252 -2.21 2.24 2.88
C PHE A 252 -3.56 1.57 3.00
N ALA A 253 -4.19 1.72 4.16
CA ALA A 253 -5.52 1.18 4.40
C ALA A 253 -6.55 2.29 4.54
N VAL A 254 -7.77 2.00 4.10
CA VAL A 254 -8.93 2.85 4.30
C VAL A 254 -9.86 2.19 5.30
N PHE A 255 -10.17 2.89 6.38
CA PHE A 255 -11.04 2.41 7.44
C PHE A 255 -12.20 3.37 7.71
N GLY A 256 -13.15 2.90 8.53
CA GLY A 256 -14.25 3.70 9.04
C GLY A 256 -15.22 4.14 7.96
N LEU A 257 -15.38 3.30 6.94
CA LEU A 257 -16.34 3.55 5.84
C LEU A 257 -17.77 3.16 6.24
N ALA A 258 -17.99 2.61 7.43
CA ALA A 258 -19.31 2.46 8.01
C ALA A 258 -19.88 3.81 8.49
N ASP A 259 -21.21 3.93 8.54
CA ASP A 259 -21.87 5.13 9.01
C ASP A 259 -21.47 5.46 10.46
N GLY A 260 -20.95 6.67 10.68
CA GLY A 260 -20.59 7.17 12.01
C GLY A 260 -19.19 6.80 12.52
N ASP A 261 -18.36 6.10 11.72
CA ASP A 261 -17.04 5.63 12.18
C ASP A 261 -15.86 6.58 11.87
N HIS A 262 -16.11 7.65 11.12
CA HIS A 262 -15.12 8.57 10.55
C HIS A 262 -14.16 7.89 9.54
N PRO A 263 -14.43 8.04 8.24
CA PRO A 263 -13.55 7.59 7.17
C PRO A 263 -12.13 8.14 7.32
N ARG A 264 -11.15 7.25 7.26
CA ARG A 264 -9.73 7.58 7.50
C ARG A 264 -8.80 6.73 6.65
N VAL A 265 -7.64 7.28 6.35
CA VAL A 265 -6.51 6.53 5.79
C VAL A 265 -5.47 6.29 6.87
N VAL A 266 -4.86 5.12 6.84
CA VAL A 266 -3.87 4.67 7.82
C VAL A 266 -2.66 4.07 7.12
N TYR A 267 -1.50 4.36 7.68
CA TYR A 267 -0.22 3.75 7.33
C TYR A 267 0.48 3.33 8.64
N TRP A 268 0.97 2.10 8.75
CA TRP A 268 1.48 1.53 10.00
C TRP A 268 2.99 1.34 10.05
N GLY A 269 3.72 2.42 9.76
CA GLY A 269 5.14 2.52 10.07
C GLY A 269 6.06 1.43 9.51
N ALA A 270 7.23 1.31 10.10
CA ALA A 270 8.28 0.40 9.63
C ALA A 270 8.18 -0.99 10.27
N ASP A 271 7.61 -1.07 11.48
CA ASP A 271 7.53 -2.31 12.26
C ASP A 271 6.59 -3.36 11.62
N GLY A 272 5.74 -2.92 10.68
CA GLY A 272 4.83 -3.74 9.90
C GLY A 272 3.61 -4.21 10.67
N ARG A 273 3.44 -3.79 11.91
CA ARG A 273 2.33 -4.16 12.80
C ARG A 273 1.46 -2.94 13.01
N TYR A 274 0.22 -3.05 12.59
CA TYR A 274 -0.77 -2.01 12.86
C TYR A 274 -1.16 -2.02 14.35
N GLY A 275 -1.08 -0.86 15.01
CA GLY A 275 -1.44 -0.69 16.43
C GLY A 275 -2.95 -0.70 16.72
N GLY A 276 -3.77 -0.83 15.69
CA GLY A 276 -5.23 -0.86 15.82
C GLY A 276 -5.85 0.53 15.93
N ARG A 277 -7.18 0.56 15.98
CA ARG A 277 -7.96 1.79 16.07
C ARG A 277 -7.76 2.48 17.43
N ASN A 278 -7.60 3.80 17.40
CA ASN A 278 -7.67 4.61 18.61
C ASN A 278 -9.13 4.75 19.09
N ALA A 279 -9.41 4.25 20.29
CA ALA A 279 -10.75 4.21 20.87
C ALA A 279 -11.29 5.58 21.33
N LEU A 280 -10.41 6.55 21.60
CA LEU A 280 -10.81 7.90 22.03
C LEU A 280 -11.04 8.83 20.85
N ASP A 281 -10.18 8.74 19.84
CA ASP A 281 -10.23 9.56 18.63
C ASP A 281 -9.75 8.72 17.43
N PRO A 282 -10.67 8.15 16.62
CA PRO A 282 -10.32 7.35 15.45
C PRO A 282 -9.49 8.11 14.41
N CYS A 283 -9.45 9.44 14.47
CA CYS A 283 -8.64 10.28 13.58
C CYS A 283 -7.18 10.41 14.03
N ARG A 284 -6.77 9.72 15.10
CA ARG A 284 -5.40 9.72 15.59
C ARG A 284 -4.81 8.31 15.64
N PRO A 285 -3.48 8.19 15.55
CA PRO A 285 -2.78 6.93 15.83
C PRO A 285 -3.12 6.38 17.22
N ASN A 286 -3.12 5.05 17.37
CA ASN A 286 -3.29 4.40 18.67
C ASN A 286 -1.98 4.38 19.48
N ALA A 287 -1.51 5.55 19.91
CA ALA A 287 -0.25 5.68 20.64
C ALA A 287 -0.21 4.97 22.02
N ALA A 288 -1.35 4.44 22.49
CA ALA A 288 -1.43 3.61 23.69
C ALA A 288 -0.88 2.19 23.44
N ASP A 289 -0.96 1.69 22.21
CA ASP A 289 -0.33 0.44 21.80
C ASP A 289 1.14 0.67 21.44
N SER A 290 2.02 -0.30 21.68
CA SER A 290 3.43 -0.18 21.30
C SER A 290 3.65 -0.12 19.79
N HIS A 291 2.78 -0.78 19.02
CA HIS A 291 2.79 -0.81 17.56
C HIS A 291 2.05 0.37 16.94
N GLY A 292 1.30 1.14 17.72
CA GLY A 292 0.57 2.31 17.21
C GLY A 292 1.36 3.62 17.25
N LYS A 293 2.65 3.57 17.57
CA LYS A 293 3.49 4.76 17.75
C LYS A 293 4.09 5.28 16.45
N ASP A 294 4.33 4.40 15.49
CA ASP A 294 4.77 4.69 14.13
C ASP A 294 3.62 4.69 13.11
N ASP A 295 2.39 4.49 13.59
CA ASP A 295 1.17 4.67 12.80
C ASP A 295 0.93 6.15 12.46
N ALA A 296 0.53 6.39 11.22
CA ALA A 296 0.05 7.67 10.73
C ALA A 296 -1.41 7.55 10.29
N VAL A 297 -2.25 8.51 10.71
CA VAL A 297 -3.68 8.52 10.44
C VAL A 297 -4.10 9.89 9.90
N ILE A 298 -4.88 9.90 8.82
CA ILE A 298 -5.54 11.11 8.31
C ILE A 298 -7.03 10.81 8.15
N CYS A 299 -7.87 11.54 8.87
CA CYS A 299 -9.32 11.52 8.62
C CYS A 299 -9.68 12.22 7.31
N LEU A 300 -10.55 11.58 6.54
CA LEU A 300 -11.02 12.06 5.25
C LEU A 300 -12.15 13.09 5.43
N GLU A 301 -12.89 12.94 6.52
CA GLU A 301 -13.82 13.92 7.05
C GLU A 301 -13.07 14.74 8.10
N SER A 302 -12.65 15.95 7.75
CA SER A 302 -12.16 16.89 8.76
C SER A 302 -12.81 18.25 8.52
N GLU A 303 -13.72 18.55 9.46
CA GLU A 303 -14.19 19.84 9.97
C GLU A 303 -14.76 20.88 8.99
#